data_AF-A0A932DW96-F1
#
_entry.id   AF-A0A932DW96-F1
#
_cell.length_a   1.000
_cell.length_b   1.000
_cell.length_c   1.000
_cell.angle_alpha   90.00
_cell.angle_beta   90.00
_cell.angle_gamma   90.00
#
_symmetry.space_group_name_H-M   'P 1'
#
loop_
_entity.id
_entity.type
_entity.pdbx_description
1 polymer ?
#
loop_
_entity_poly.entity_id
_entity_poly.type
_entity_poly.pdbx_seq_one_letter_code
_entity_poly.pdbx_strand_id
1 'polypeptide(L)' 'MVKKQCYFTQNNIKFVDYKDLELIKKFLGPQGNIMARKRSGVSSKYQRKLAEAIKRARYMGLLPYTAR' A
#
# COMPACT_ATOMS: atom_id res chain seq x y z
N MET A 1 20.22 -10.52 -5.05
CA MET A 1 18.97 -9.79 -4.72
C MET A 1 17.88 -10.24 -5.67
N VAL A 2 16.92 -11.04 -5.19
CA VAL A 2 15.81 -11.50 -6.03
C VAL A 2 14.98 -10.29 -6.46
N LYS A 3 14.88 -10.06 -7.76
CA LYS A 3 14.10 -8.96 -8.36
C LYS A 3 12.62 -9.31 -8.18
N LYS A 4 12.05 -9.06 -6.98
CA LYS A 4 10.61 -9.23 -6.75
C LYS A 4 9.88 -8.29 -7.68
N GLN A 5 9.13 -8.87 -8.59
CA GLN A 5 8.35 -8.16 -9.58
C GLN A 5 7.16 -7.52 -8.86
N CYS A 6 6.84 -6.28 -9.22
CA CYS A 6 5.89 -5.45 -8.50
C CYS A 6 4.48 -6.02 -8.59
N TYR A 7 3.81 -6.22 -7.45
CA TYR A 7 2.44 -6.77 -7.37
C TYR A 7 1.45 -6.05 -8.29
N PHE A 8 1.46 -4.71 -8.31
CA PHE A 8 0.55 -3.94 -9.16
C PHE A 8 0.85 -4.11 -10.65
N THR A 9 2.11 -4.33 -11.02
CA THR A 9 2.49 -4.55 -12.42
C THR A 9 2.08 -5.94 -12.88
N GLN A 10 2.22 -6.95 -12.03
CA GLN A 10 1.80 -8.33 -12.35
C GLN A 10 0.28 -8.45 -12.49
N ASN A 11 -0.48 -7.76 -11.63
CA ASN A 11 -1.93 -7.80 -11.64
C ASN A 11 -2.58 -6.75 -12.57
N ASN A 12 -1.79 -6.05 -13.41
CA ASN A 12 -2.27 -4.97 -14.28
C ASN A 12 -3.09 -3.86 -13.57
N ILE A 13 -2.81 -3.63 -12.28
CA ILE A 13 -3.50 -2.62 -11.49
C ILE A 13 -2.88 -1.25 -11.80
N LYS A 14 -3.61 -0.42 -12.54
CA LYS A 14 -3.14 0.92 -12.97
C LYS A 14 -3.34 2.01 -11.90
N PHE A 15 -4.37 1.85 -11.08
CA PHE A 15 -4.81 2.81 -10.07
C PHE A 15 -5.01 2.13 -8.72
N VAL A 16 -4.68 2.83 -7.64
CA VAL A 16 -4.84 2.35 -6.27
C VAL A 16 -5.83 3.30 -5.60
N ASP A 17 -7.08 2.86 -5.44
CA ASP A 17 -8.10 3.65 -4.77
C ASP A 17 -7.90 3.57 -3.26
N TYR A 18 -8.18 4.68 -2.56
CA TYR A 18 -8.19 4.73 -1.10
C TYR A 18 -9.38 3.97 -0.50
N LYS A 19 -10.41 3.69 -1.31
CA LYS A 19 -11.59 2.90 -0.91
C LYS A 19 -11.34 1.40 -0.92
N ASP A 20 -10.31 0.92 -1.62
CA ASP A 20 -9.98 -0.49 -1.72
C ASP A 20 -9.19 -0.97 -0.48
N LEU A 21 -9.90 -1.08 0.65
CA LEU A 21 -9.29 -1.41 1.94
C LEU A 21 -8.63 -2.78 1.94
N GLU A 22 -9.18 -3.76 1.22
CA GLU A 22 -8.59 -5.11 1.12
C GLU A 22 -7.23 -5.08 0.43
N LEU A 23 -7.09 -4.28 -0.63
CA LEU A 23 -5.83 -4.11 -1.34
C LEU A 23 -4.82 -3.37 -0.47
N ILE A 24 -5.25 -2.28 0.17
CA ILE A 24 -4.38 -1.44 0.98
C ILE A 24 -3.88 -2.18 2.22
N LYS A 25 -4.74 -2.94 2.91
CA LYS A 25 -4.38 -3.68 4.13
C LYS A 25 -3.23 -4.68 3.90
N LYS A 26 -3.10 -5.25 2.69
CA LYS A 26 -1.98 -6.14 2.33
C LYS A 26 -0.61 -5.46 2.38
N PHE A 27 -0.58 -4.13 2.31
CA PHE A 27 0.66 -3.34 2.34
C PHE A 27 0.81 -2.53 3.64
N LEU A 28 -0.01 -2.81 4.65
CA LEU A 28 0.16 -2.31 6.00
C LEU A 28 0.87 -3.36 6.85
N GLY A 29 1.75 -2.90 7.74
CA GLY A 29 2.29 -3.74 8.79
C GLY A 29 1.28 -3.96 9.92
N PRO A 30 1.59 -4.86 10.86
CA PRO A 30 0.69 -5.20 11.96
C PRO A 30 0.35 -3.99 12.85
N GLN A 31 1.26 -3.03 12.98
CA GLN A 31 1.05 -1.78 13.73
C GLN A 31 0.25 -0.74 12.93
N GLY A 32 -0.23 -1.08 11.74
CA GLY A 32 -0.90 -0.16 10.83
C GLY A 32 0.05 0.78 10.09
N ASN A 33 1.37 0.63 10.21
CA ASN A 33 2.37 1.42 9.48
C ASN A 33 2.45 1.01 8.00
N ILE A 34 2.86 1.93 7.13
CA ILE A 34 3.03 1.64 5.70
C ILE A 34 4.28 0.76 5.52
N MET A 35 4.13 -0.40 4.88
CA MET A 35 5.28 -1.29 4.63
C MET A 35 6.31 -0.61 3.73
N ALA A 36 7.58 -0.68 4.14
CA ALA A 36 8.68 -0.16 3.36
C ALA A 36 8.81 -0.90 2.01
N ARG A 37 9.22 -0.18 0.96
CA ARG A 37 9.38 -0.71 -0.40
C ARG A 37 10.16 -2.03 -0.47
N LYS A 38 11.21 -2.18 0.35
CA LYS A 38 12.04 -3.40 0.40
C LYS A 38 11.24 -4.63 0.84
N ARG A 39 10.29 -4.46 1.77
CA ARG A 39 9.38 -5.51 2.25
C ARG A 39 8.23 -5.75 1.28
N SER A 40 7.59 -4.69 0.81
CA SER A 40 6.39 -4.76 -0.03
C SER A 40 6.68 -5.13 -1.49
N GLY A 41 7.92 -5.01 -1.96
CA GLY A 41 8.32 -5.43 -3.31
C GLY A 41 7.73 -4.54 -4.43
N VAL A 42 7.18 -3.39 -4.07
CA VAL A 42 6.51 -2.50 -5.02
C VAL A 42 7.50 -1.64 -5.80
N SER A 43 7.16 -1.29 -7.04
CA SER A 43 7.89 -0.26 -7.77
C SER A 43 7.73 1.11 -7.09
N SER A 44 8.76 1.96 -7.20
CA SER A 44 8.77 3.30 -6.59
C SER A 44 7.56 4.14 -7.01
N LYS A 45 7.13 4.03 -8.28
CA LYS A 45 5.95 4.74 -8.80
C LYS A 45 4.67 4.33 -8.07
N TYR A 46 4.46 3.03 -7.88
CA TYR A 46 3.28 2.51 -7.20
C TYR A 46 3.35 2.71 -5.69
N GLN A 47 4.55 2.66 -5.08
CA GLN A 47 4.71 2.96 -3.65
C GLN A 47 4.23 4.38 -3.32
N ARG A 48 4.51 5.37 -4.18
CA ARG A 48 4.02 6.76 -3.99
C ARG A 48 2.49 6.84 -4.05
N LYS A 49 1.89 6.21 -5.08
CA LYS A 49 0.43 6.14 -5.24
C LYS A 49 -0.24 5.45 -4.05
N LEU A 50 0.32 4.32 -3.62
CA LEU A 50 -0.16 3.55 -2.48
C LEU A 50 -0.08 4.36 -1.18
N ALA A 51 1.04 5.05 -0.93
CA ALA A 51 1.18 5.89 0.24
C ALA A 51 0.17 7.05 0.27
N GLU A 52 -0.11 7.65 -0.89
CA GLU A 52 -1.14 8.68 -1.03
C GLU A 52 -2.55 8.12 -0.77
N ALA A 53 -2.87 6.97 -1.35
CA ALA A 53 -4.14 6.27 -1.11
C ALA A 53 -4.34 5.92 0.38
N ILE A 54 -3.30 5.40 1.04
CA ILE A 54 -3.31 5.12 2.48
C ILE A 54 -3.55 6.38 3.30
N LYS A 55 -2.86 7.48 2.99
CA LYS A 55 -3.04 8.76 3.70
C LYS A 55 -4.46 9.30 3.55
N ARG A 56 -5.04 9.21 2.34
CA ARG A 56 -6.43 9.59 2.08
C ARG A 56 -7.41 8.69 2.85
N ALA A 57 -7.22 7.38 2.82
CA ALA A 57 -8.05 6.43 3.56
C ALA A 57 -8.03 6.70 5.07
N ARG A 58 -6.86 7.04 5.63
CA ARG A 58 -6.72 7.43 7.04
C ARG A 58 -7.43 8.75 7.37
N TYR A 59 -7.30 9.75 6.50
CA TYR A 59 -8.00 11.02 6.66
C TYR A 59 -9.53 10.84 6.63
N MET A 60 -10.03 9.93 5.81
CA MET A 60 -11.46 9.58 5.72
C MET A 60 -11.93 8.65 6.86
N GLY A 61 -11.06 8.27 7.81
CA GLY A 61 -11.42 7.38 8.91
C GLY A 61 -11.58 5.90 8.55
N LEU A 62 -11.21 5.49 7.33
CA LEU A 62 -11.33 4.10 6.88
C LEU A 62 -10.18 3.21 7.40
N LEU A 63 -9.04 3.81 7.75
CA LEU A 63 -7.88 3.12 8.29
C LEU A 63 -7.31 3.85 9.51
N PRO A 64 -6.86 3.13 10.54
CA PRO A 64 -6.20 3.74 11.68
C PRO A 64 -4.78 4.21 11.33
N TYR A 65 -4.31 5.25 12.02
CA TYR A 65 -2.91 5.71 11.93
C TYR A 65 -1.96 4.77 12.68
N THR A 66 -2.43 4.18 13.77
CA THR A 66 -1.74 3.18 14.58
C THR A 66 -2.72 2.09 14.97
N ALA A 67 -2.33 0.83 14.80
CA ALA A 67 -3.01 -0.29 15.44
C ALA A 67 -2.41 -0.48 16.85
N ARG A 68 -3.25 -0.80 17.83
CA ARG A 68 -2.83 -1.08 19.21
C ARG A 68 -2.29 -2.50 19.32
#